data_AF-A0A6J6C3Y0-F1
#
_entry.id   AF-A0A6J6C3Y0-F1
#
_cell.length_a   1.000
_cell.length_b   1.000
_cell.length_c   1.000
_cell.angle_alpha   90.00
_cell.angle_beta   90.00
_cell.angle_gamma   90.00
#
_symmetry.space_group_name_H-M   'P 1'
#
loop_
_entity.id
_entity.type
_entity.pdbx_description
1 polymer ?
#
loop_
_entity_poly.entity_id
_entity_poly.type
_entity_poly.pdbx_seq_one_letter_code
_entity_poly.pdbx_strand_id
1 'polypeptide(L)'
;MSDQNVQISFDGMPEKLFSCTPYRLETWLDCPKKYRYTYIDIPKPPRGGPWGHTSMGSAVHNALREWFTLPQEQRTDEKGAELVVKHWRSEGFRDDEQSERYRFRAQQWVRQYLTGVNPNDEPRGLERTVSATTERLSLSGRVDRIDERDGELVIVDYKTGKRPPDEIEAGGSLALAIYAIGAERTLRKKCRTVELHHLPSDTKAVYRHDEASLARHVQRAERIAAEALAATSQGRFTATPGALCGYCDYARICTDADREPAQPWAGLDENS
;
A
#
# COMPACT_ATOMS: atom_id res chain seq x y z
N MET A 1 44.88 30.27 -10.54
CA MET A 1 43.49 30.72 -10.76
C MET A 1 42.61 29.72 -10.06
N SER A 2 42.19 30.06 -8.85
CA SER A 2 41.43 29.22 -7.93
C SER A 2 39.95 29.60 -8.04
N ASP A 3 39.17 28.80 -8.78
CA ASP A 3 37.72 28.94 -8.82
C ASP A 3 37.12 28.37 -7.53
N GLN A 4 36.83 29.27 -6.59
CA GLN A 4 35.96 28.97 -5.47
C GLN A 4 34.52 28.97 -5.99
N ASN A 5 33.93 27.79 -6.10
CA ASN A 5 32.52 27.62 -6.39
C ASN A 5 31.72 27.98 -5.12
N VAL A 6 31.40 29.26 -4.97
CA VAL A 6 30.57 29.78 -3.87
C VAL A 6 29.14 29.32 -4.12
N GLN A 7 28.69 28.35 -3.33
CA GLN A 7 27.30 27.92 -3.31
C GLN A 7 26.49 28.99 -2.57
N ILE A 8 25.90 29.92 -3.33
CA ILE A 8 25.03 30.98 -2.80
C ILE A 8 23.78 30.32 -2.23
N SER A 9 23.64 30.28 -0.90
CA SER A 9 22.38 29.96 -0.23
C SER A 9 21.49 31.19 -0.24
N PHE A 10 20.36 31.13 -0.96
CA PHE A 10 19.34 32.17 -0.91
C PHE A 10 18.47 31.96 0.34
N ASP A 11 18.64 32.83 1.34
CA ASP A 11 17.71 32.94 2.47
C ASP A 11 16.30 33.25 1.95
N GLY A 12 15.32 32.44 2.36
CA GLY A 12 13.90 32.63 2.03
C GLY A 12 13.34 31.76 0.90
N MET A 13 14.12 30.83 0.32
CA MET A 13 13.52 29.80 -0.53
C MET A 13 12.72 28.82 0.35
N PRO A 14 11.46 28.49 -0.01
CA PRO A 14 10.69 27.51 0.74
C PRO A 14 11.42 26.18 0.74
N GLU A 15 11.57 25.60 1.94
CA GLU A 15 12.23 24.31 2.10
C GLU A 15 11.52 23.27 1.22
N LYS A 16 12.27 22.56 0.38
CA LYS A 16 11.68 21.61 -0.55
C LYS A 16 11.02 20.49 0.24
N LEU A 17 9.69 20.41 0.17
CA LEU A 17 8.92 19.36 0.83
C LEU A 17 9.47 17.97 0.47
N PHE A 18 9.64 17.13 1.48
CA PHE A 18 10.04 15.76 1.26
C PHE A 18 8.87 14.99 0.66
N SER A 19 9.03 14.58 -0.60
CA SER A 19 8.04 13.79 -1.31
C SER A 19 8.19 12.31 -0.98
N CYS A 20 7.12 11.72 -0.44
CA CYS A 20 7.09 10.31 -0.10
C CYS A 20 5.69 9.71 -0.19
N THR A 21 5.64 8.38 -0.26
CA THR A 21 4.40 7.60 -0.15
C THR A 21 4.29 7.03 1.26
N PRO A 22 3.09 6.66 1.74
CA PRO A 22 2.96 5.94 3.01
C PRO A 22 3.84 4.70 3.07
N TYR A 23 3.90 3.93 1.97
CA TYR A 23 4.77 2.77 1.85
C TYR A 23 6.27 3.09 2.04
N ARG A 24 6.73 4.27 1.58
CA ARG A 24 8.12 4.70 1.79
C ARG A 24 8.41 4.96 3.28
N LEU A 25 7.44 5.49 4.03
CA LEU A 25 7.55 5.68 5.47
C LEU A 25 7.47 4.34 6.22
N GLU A 26 6.58 3.45 5.82
CA GLU A 26 6.50 2.09 6.38
C GLU A 26 7.79 1.30 6.12
N THR A 27 8.40 1.44 4.94
CA THR A 27 9.70 0.81 4.64
C THR A 27 10.81 1.29 5.58
N TRP A 28 10.78 2.56 6.00
CA TRP A 28 11.70 3.08 7.02
C TRP A 28 11.46 2.43 8.39
N LEU A 29 10.19 2.33 8.80
CA LEU A 29 9.79 1.68 10.05
C LEU A 29 10.13 0.18 10.08
N ASP A 30 9.98 -0.52 8.96
CA ASP A 30 10.35 -1.92 8.82
C ASP A 30 11.86 -2.10 9.09
N CYS A 31 12.68 -1.35 8.34
CA CYS A 31 14.13 -1.38 8.48
C CYS A 31 14.81 -0.22 7.73
N PRO A 32 15.58 0.66 8.41
CA PRO A 32 16.36 1.72 7.75
C PRO A 32 17.31 1.20 6.67
N LYS A 33 17.91 0.02 6.84
CA LYS A 33 18.79 -0.59 5.82
C LYS A 33 18.01 -1.04 4.58
N LYS A 34 16.79 -1.57 4.74
CA LYS A 34 15.86 -1.85 3.62
C LYS A 34 15.50 -0.55 2.90
N TYR A 35 15.16 0.50 3.64
CA TYR A 35 14.89 1.82 3.08
C TYR A 35 16.07 2.35 2.22
N ARG A 36 17.30 2.22 2.72
CA ARG A 36 18.52 2.58 1.98
C ARG A 36 18.59 1.83 0.65
N TYR A 37 18.47 0.51 0.68
CA TYR A 37 18.54 -0.33 -0.52
C TYR A 37 17.43 0.00 -1.54
N THR A 38 16.25 0.42 -1.08
CA THR A 38 15.12 0.74 -1.98
C THR A 38 15.20 2.13 -2.59
N TYR A 39 15.61 3.14 -1.81
CA TYR A 39 15.41 4.55 -2.15
C TYR A 39 16.69 5.38 -2.27
N ILE A 40 17.83 4.91 -1.75
CA ILE A 40 19.06 5.71 -1.64
C ILE A 40 20.18 5.16 -2.52
N ASP A 41 20.44 3.85 -2.47
CA ASP A 41 21.58 3.26 -3.19
C ASP A 41 21.38 3.29 -4.72
N ILE A 42 22.42 3.73 -5.42
CA ILE A 42 22.51 3.78 -6.89
C ILE A 42 23.89 3.25 -7.31
N PRO A 43 23.99 2.23 -8.18
CA PRO A 43 22.89 1.46 -8.78
C PRO A 43 22.09 0.67 -7.72
N LYS A 44 20.82 0.37 -8.04
CA LYS A 44 19.95 -0.36 -7.11
C LYS A 44 20.52 -1.75 -6.83
N PRO A 45 20.64 -2.16 -5.55
CA PRO A 45 21.03 -3.52 -5.20
C PRO A 45 20.05 -4.55 -5.79
N PRO A 46 20.52 -5.77 -6.11
CA PRO A 46 19.64 -6.82 -6.55
C PRO A 46 18.60 -7.13 -5.46
N ARG A 47 17.35 -7.31 -5.88
CA ARG A 47 16.22 -7.60 -4.99
C ARG A 47 15.58 -8.93 -5.38
N GLY A 48 14.84 -9.52 -4.45
CA GLY A 48 14.06 -10.73 -4.66
C GLY A 48 13.08 -10.61 -5.83
N GLY A 49 12.69 -11.76 -6.37
CA GLY A 49 11.63 -11.85 -7.37
C GLY A 49 10.26 -11.49 -6.79
N PRO A 50 9.22 -11.38 -7.63
CA PRO A 50 7.86 -11.12 -7.18
C PRO A 50 7.37 -12.21 -6.22
N TRP A 51 6.61 -11.83 -5.21
CA TRP A 51 5.97 -12.76 -4.28
C TRP A 51 4.61 -13.20 -4.81
N GLY A 52 4.27 -14.48 -4.71
CA GLY A 52 3.00 -15.01 -5.24
C GLY A 52 1.76 -14.33 -4.62
N HIS A 53 1.80 -13.99 -3.33
CA HIS A 53 0.73 -13.26 -2.66
C HIS A 53 0.57 -11.82 -3.18
N THR A 54 1.66 -11.16 -3.60
CA THR A 54 1.60 -9.83 -4.24
C THR A 54 1.00 -9.92 -5.65
N SER A 55 1.38 -10.94 -6.43
CA SER A 55 0.81 -11.19 -7.76
C SER A 55 -0.70 -11.45 -7.68
N MET A 56 -1.13 -12.29 -6.72
CA MET A 56 -2.54 -12.55 -6.43
C MET A 56 -3.29 -11.28 -6.01
N GLY A 57 -2.75 -10.51 -5.06
CA GLY A 57 -3.36 -9.26 -4.61
C GLY A 57 -3.55 -8.26 -5.75
N SER A 58 -2.54 -8.09 -6.59
CA SER A 58 -2.62 -7.25 -7.79
C SER A 58 -3.72 -7.70 -8.76
N ALA A 59 -3.85 -9.00 -9.01
CA ALA A 59 -4.91 -9.52 -9.88
C ALA A 59 -6.31 -9.22 -9.33
N VAL A 60 -6.52 -9.40 -8.02
CA VAL A 60 -7.78 -9.09 -7.33
C VAL A 60 -8.11 -7.60 -7.40
N HIS A 61 -7.14 -6.72 -7.11
CA HIS A 61 -7.32 -5.27 -7.16
C HIS A 61 -7.69 -4.80 -8.57
N ASN A 62 -6.96 -5.28 -9.59
CA ASN A 62 -7.23 -4.92 -10.98
C ASN A 62 -8.60 -5.44 -11.46
N ALA A 63 -9.01 -6.64 -11.02
CA ALA A 63 -10.32 -7.18 -11.34
C ALA A 63 -11.45 -6.33 -10.73
N LEU A 64 -11.37 -6.00 -9.44
CA LEU A 64 -12.37 -5.16 -8.76
C LEU A 64 -12.42 -3.75 -9.34
N ARG A 65 -11.26 -3.16 -9.65
CA ARG A 65 -11.19 -1.86 -10.33
C ARG A 65 -11.90 -1.91 -11.68
N GLU A 66 -11.56 -2.87 -12.53
CA GLU A 66 -12.17 -2.97 -13.86
C GLU A 66 -13.68 -3.24 -13.77
N TRP A 67 -14.12 -4.05 -12.79
CA TRP A 67 -15.54 -4.33 -12.58
C TRP A 67 -16.37 -3.06 -12.40
N PHE A 68 -15.91 -2.10 -11.57
CA PHE A 68 -16.58 -0.81 -11.41
C PHE A 68 -16.51 0.09 -12.65
N THR A 69 -15.69 -0.23 -13.66
CA THR A 69 -15.67 0.51 -14.94
C THR A 69 -16.56 -0.10 -16.02
N LEU A 70 -17.10 -1.30 -15.78
CA LEU A 70 -18.03 -1.94 -16.71
C LEU A 70 -19.37 -1.20 -16.75
N PRO A 71 -20.12 -1.30 -17.87
CA PRO A 71 -21.54 -0.96 -17.88
C PRO A 71 -22.31 -1.70 -16.78
N GLN A 72 -23.28 -1.03 -16.16
CA GLN A 72 -23.98 -1.54 -14.97
C GLN A 72 -24.62 -2.91 -15.21
N GLU A 73 -25.15 -3.15 -16.40
CA GLU A 73 -25.74 -4.43 -16.81
C GLU A 73 -24.74 -5.60 -16.91
N GLN A 74 -23.44 -5.30 -16.95
CA GLN A 74 -22.36 -6.30 -16.99
C GLN A 74 -21.69 -6.51 -15.62
N ARG A 75 -22.06 -5.72 -14.60
CA ARG A 75 -21.50 -5.78 -13.25
C ARG A 75 -22.10 -6.95 -12.47
N THR A 76 -21.79 -8.18 -12.88
CA THR A 76 -22.16 -9.42 -12.14
C THR A 76 -20.98 -9.97 -11.36
N ASP A 77 -21.23 -10.77 -10.33
CA ASP A 77 -20.19 -11.45 -9.55
C ASP A 77 -19.41 -12.46 -10.42
N GLU A 78 -20.07 -13.16 -11.34
CA GLU A 78 -19.37 -14.00 -12.33
C GLU A 78 -18.42 -13.18 -13.19
N LYS A 79 -18.82 -11.97 -13.60
CA LYS A 79 -17.95 -11.12 -14.40
C LYS A 79 -16.71 -10.70 -13.61
N GLY A 80 -16.85 -10.44 -12.32
CA GLY A 80 -15.71 -10.19 -11.43
C GLY A 80 -14.74 -11.37 -11.38
N ALA A 81 -15.25 -12.59 -11.27
CA ALA A 81 -14.43 -13.80 -11.29
C ALA A 81 -13.69 -14.00 -12.63
N GLU A 82 -14.31 -13.69 -13.77
CA GLU A 82 -13.64 -13.71 -15.08
C GLU A 82 -12.49 -12.68 -15.14
N LEU A 83 -12.69 -11.50 -14.58
CA LEU A 83 -11.68 -10.45 -14.55
C LEU A 83 -10.45 -10.83 -13.73
N VAL A 84 -10.60 -11.66 -12.68
CA VAL A 84 -9.45 -12.21 -11.96
C VAL A 84 -8.58 -13.06 -12.89
N VAL A 85 -9.18 -13.88 -13.76
CA VAL A 85 -8.44 -14.68 -14.74
C VAL A 85 -7.71 -13.79 -15.74
N LYS A 86 -8.40 -12.74 -16.23
CA LYS A 86 -7.82 -11.76 -17.16
C LYS A 86 -6.57 -11.07 -16.60
N HIS A 87 -6.60 -10.71 -15.32
CA HIS A 87 -5.50 -9.99 -14.66
C HIS A 87 -4.50 -10.91 -13.94
N TRP A 88 -4.70 -12.23 -14.00
CA TRP A 88 -3.86 -13.19 -13.29
C TRP A 88 -2.43 -13.18 -13.82
N ARG A 89 -1.47 -13.24 -12.89
CA ARG A 89 -0.07 -13.49 -13.22
C ARG A 89 0.50 -14.57 -12.31
N SER A 90 1.26 -15.49 -12.90
CA SER A 90 1.81 -16.65 -12.22
C SER A 90 3.19 -16.40 -11.59
N GLU A 91 3.72 -15.17 -11.60
CA GLU A 91 5.05 -14.95 -11.01
C GLU A 91 5.01 -15.05 -9.48
N GLY A 92 6.03 -15.70 -8.90
CA GLY A 92 6.18 -15.86 -7.46
C GLY A 92 5.48 -17.09 -6.87
N PHE A 93 4.72 -17.83 -7.67
CA PHE A 93 4.21 -19.15 -7.30
C PHE A 93 5.29 -20.22 -7.49
N ARG A 94 5.16 -21.33 -6.76
CA ARG A 94 6.10 -22.47 -6.81
C ARG A 94 6.07 -23.18 -8.16
N ASP A 95 4.87 -23.41 -8.67
CA ASP A 95 4.54 -24.18 -9.87
C ASP A 95 3.18 -23.75 -10.43
N ASP A 96 2.84 -24.25 -11.62
CA ASP A 96 1.57 -23.95 -12.29
C ASP A 96 0.36 -24.45 -11.49
N GLU A 97 0.48 -25.59 -10.81
CA GLU A 97 -0.59 -26.16 -9.97
C GLU A 97 -0.96 -25.22 -8.80
N GLN A 98 0.03 -24.71 -8.07
CA GLN A 98 -0.19 -23.74 -7.01
C GLN A 98 -0.78 -22.44 -7.56
N SER A 99 -0.27 -21.95 -8.70
CA SER A 99 -0.80 -20.76 -9.37
C SER A 99 -2.28 -20.93 -9.73
N GLU A 100 -2.66 -22.05 -10.35
CA GLU A 100 -4.04 -22.33 -10.73
C GLU A 100 -4.97 -22.47 -9.51
N ARG A 101 -4.49 -23.14 -8.45
CA ARG A 101 -5.23 -23.26 -7.17
C ARG A 101 -5.54 -21.90 -6.57
N TYR A 102 -4.56 -21.01 -6.52
CA TYR A 102 -4.75 -19.66 -5.98
C TYR A 102 -5.55 -18.75 -6.90
N ARG A 103 -5.44 -18.93 -8.23
CA ARG A 103 -6.32 -18.25 -9.18
C ARG A 103 -7.78 -18.61 -8.90
N PHE A 104 -8.07 -19.90 -8.77
CA PHE A 104 -9.42 -20.38 -8.46
C PHE A 104 -9.93 -19.82 -7.12
N ARG A 105 -9.10 -19.82 -6.06
CA ARG A 105 -9.46 -19.20 -4.77
C ARG A 105 -9.78 -17.71 -4.90
N ALA A 106 -8.93 -16.95 -5.58
CA ALA A 106 -9.13 -15.52 -5.80
C ALA A 106 -10.41 -15.23 -6.61
N GLN A 107 -10.75 -16.07 -7.59
CA GLN A 107 -12.02 -16.00 -8.30
C GLN A 107 -13.21 -16.16 -7.35
N GLN A 108 -13.16 -17.15 -6.45
CA GLN A 108 -14.24 -17.36 -5.47
C GLN A 108 -14.36 -16.19 -4.49
N TRP A 109 -13.25 -15.63 -4.02
CA TRP A 109 -13.26 -14.48 -3.12
C TRP A 109 -13.89 -13.24 -3.78
N VAL A 110 -13.48 -12.92 -5.01
CA VAL A 110 -14.04 -11.78 -5.76
C VAL A 110 -15.52 -12.00 -6.04
N ARG A 111 -15.91 -13.21 -6.46
CA ARG A 111 -17.31 -13.55 -6.67
C ARG A 111 -18.13 -13.35 -5.40
N GLN A 112 -17.72 -13.98 -4.30
CA GLN A 112 -18.40 -13.88 -3.00
C GLN A 112 -18.55 -12.42 -2.56
N TYR A 113 -17.47 -11.65 -2.59
CA TYR A 113 -17.47 -10.25 -2.20
C TYR A 113 -18.45 -9.41 -3.04
N LEU A 114 -18.51 -9.63 -4.36
CA LEU A 114 -19.39 -8.89 -5.26
C LEU A 114 -20.87 -9.23 -5.10
N THR A 115 -21.24 -10.37 -4.51
CA THR A 115 -22.65 -10.68 -4.20
C THR A 115 -23.28 -9.66 -3.25
N GLY A 116 -22.47 -9.07 -2.36
CA GLY A 116 -22.90 -8.04 -1.42
C GLY A 116 -22.69 -6.60 -1.90
N VAL A 117 -22.25 -6.40 -3.14
CA VAL A 117 -22.00 -5.07 -3.72
C VAL A 117 -23.16 -4.70 -4.65
N ASN A 118 -23.75 -3.52 -4.45
CA ASN A 118 -24.76 -3.01 -5.36
C ASN A 118 -24.10 -2.59 -6.69
N PRO A 119 -24.47 -3.18 -7.84
CA PRO A 119 -23.85 -2.87 -9.13
C PRO A 119 -24.11 -1.42 -9.59
N ASN A 120 -25.11 -0.74 -9.02
CA ASN A 120 -25.40 0.65 -9.32
C ASN A 120 -24.57 1.66 -8.51
N ASP A 121 -23.79 1.19 -7.53
CA ASP A 121 -22.93 2.07 -6.75
C ASP A 121 -21.79 2.58 -7.65
N GLU A 122 -21.59 3.90 -7.67
CA GLU A 122 -20.54 4.56 -8.44
C GLU A 122 -19.50 5.19 -7.50
N PRO A 123 -18.31 4.58 -7.35
CA PRO A 123 -17.23 5.15 -6.56
C PRO A 123 -16.80 6.53 -7.09
N ARG A 124 -16.44 7.44 -6.18
CA ARG A 124 -15.87 8.76 -6.51
C ARG A 124 -14.43 8.67 -7.04
N GLY A 125 -13.76 7.54 -6.78
CA GLY A 125 -12.43 7.25 -7.30
C GLY A 125 -12.12 5.76 -7.29
N LEU A 126 -11.40 5.31 -8.31
CA LEU A 126 -10.86 3.96 -8.45
C LEU A 126 -9.38 4.08 -8.79
N GLU A 127 -8.51 3.39 -8.05
CA GLU A 127 -7.05 3.49 -8.19
C GLU A 127 -6.58 4.95 -8.30
N ARG A 128 -7.19 5.84 -7.50
CA ARG A 128 -7.04 7.29 -7.65
C ARG A 128 -5.87 7.77 -6.81
N THR A 129 -4.96 8.51 -7.43
CA THR A 129 -3.90 9.20 -6.69
C THR A 129 -4.51 10.34 -5.88
N VAL A 130 -4.25 10.34 -4.59
CA VAL A 130 -4.56 11.44 -3.67
C VAL A 130 -3.28 11.98 -3.08
N SER A 131 -3.29 13.25 -2.70
CA SER A 131 -2.15 13.89 -2.09
C SER A 131 -2.54 14.76 -0.90
N ALA A 132 -1.67 14.76 0.10
CA ALA A 132 -1.73 15.61 1.26
C ALA A 132 -0.36 16.27 1.45
N THR A 133 -0.36 17.59 1.62
CA THR A 133 0.83 18.35 1.95
C THR A 133 0.80 18.78 3.42
N THR A 134 1.96 18.77 4.05
CA THR A 134 2.19 19.39 5.36
C THR A 134 3.22 20.49 5.18
N GLU A 135 3.65 21.12 6.27
CA GLU A 135 4.77 22.08 6.23
C GLU A 135 6.08 21.43 5.80
N ARG A 136 6.22 20.11 5.98
CA ARG A 136 7.47 19.37 5.75
C ARG A 136 7.36 18.31 4.65
N LEU A 137 6.15 17.81 4.40
CA LEU A 137 5.91 16.65 3.54
C LEU A 137 5.00 16.94 2.36
N SER A 138 5.28 16.26 1.26
CA SER A 138 4.32 16.03 0.19
C SER A 138 4.03 14.54 0.13
N LEU A 139 2.94 14.12 0.77
CA LEU A 139 2.49 12.74 0.79
C LEU A 139 1.57 12.49 -0.39
N SER A 140 1.85 11.43 -1.14
CA SER A 140 0.95 10.94 -2.18
C SER A 140 0.84 9.43 -2.16
N GLY A 141 -0.31 8.93 -2.58
CA GLY A 141 -0.51 7.50 -2.73
C GLY A 141 -1.76 7.22 -3.53
N ARG A 142 -1.95 5.95 -3.87
CA ARG A 142 -3.04 5.49 -4.72
C ARG A 142 -4.03 4.74 -3.87
N VAL A 143 -5.28 5.17 -3.90
CA VAL A 143 -6.38 4.55 -3.16
C VAL A 143 -7.10 3.57 -4.08
N ASP A 144 -7.30 2.35 -3.62
CA ASP A 144 -7.99 1.29 -4.39
C ASP A 144 -9.39 1.75 -4.80
N ARG A 145 -10.20 2.18 -3.83
CA ARG A 145 -11.55 2.71 -4.04
C ARG A 145 -11.91 3.83 -3.06
N ILE A 146 -12.58 4.86 -3.56
CA ILE A 146 -13.15 5.96 -2.77
C ILE A 146 -14.66 5.96 -3.01
N ASP A 147 -15.44 5.61 -1.99
CA ASP A 147 -16.91 5.65 -2.06
C ASP A 147 -17.42 7.00 -1.54
N GLU A 148 -18.72 7.27 -1.77
CA GLU A 148 -19.45 8.33 -1.09
C GLU A 148 -20.70 7.74 -0.42
N ARG A 149 -20.85 7.98 0.88
CA ARG A 149 -21.99 7.50 1.69
C ARG A 149 -22.44 8.64 2.59
N ASP A 150 -23.74 8.94 2.58
CA ASP A 150 -24.34 10.03 3.37
C ASP A 150 -23.64 11.40 3.20
N GLY A 151 -23.14 11.68 1.99
CA GLY A 151 -22.45 12.94 1.66
C GLY A 151 -21.00 13.04 2.13
N GLU A 152 -20.44 11.98 2.73
CA GLU A 152 -19.02 11.88 3.10
C GLU A 152 -18.30 10.82 2.29
N LEU A 153 -17.00 11.01 2.08
CA LEU A 153 -16.13 10.06 1.39
C LEU A 153 -15.68 8.95 2.34
N VAL A 154 -15.55 7.75 1.79
CA VAL A 154 -15.02 6.57 2.48
C VAL A 154 -13.85 6.00 1.69
N ILE A 155 -12.71 5.83 2.35
CA ILE A 155 -11.55 5.14 1.77
C ILE A 155 -11.76 3.64 1.94
N VAL A 156 -11.66 2.88 0.86
CA VAL A 156 -11.73 1.41 0.87
C VAL A 156 -10.43 0.85 0.32
N ASP A 157 -9.81 -0.04 1.08
CA ASP A 157 -8.62 -0.80 0.69
C ASP A 157 -8.88 -2.30 0.77
N TYR A 158 -8.50 -3.02 -0.28
CA TYR A 158 -8.76 -4.45 -0.44
C TYR A 158 -7.60 -5.29 0.10
N LYS A 159 -7.91 -6.22 1.00
CA LYS A 159 -6.95 -7.15 1.62
C LYS A 159 -7.18 -8.59 1.18
N THR A 160 -6.11 -9.24 0.76
CA THR A 160 -6.06 -10.66 0.37
C THR A 160 -5.12 -11.49 1.25
N GLY A 161 -4.77 -10.95 2.43
CA GLY A 161 -3.91 -11.62 3.42
C GLY A 161 -4.59 -12.84 4.05
N LYS A 162 -3.87 -13.55 4.93
CA LYS A 162 -4.42 -14.73 5.60
C LYS A 162 -5.40 -14.39 6.73
N ARG A 163 -5.09 -13.36 7.51
CA ARG A 163 -5.86 -12.98 8.69
C ARG A 163 -6.72 -11.75 8.37
N PRO A 164 -8.02 -11.75 8.72
CA PRO A 164 -8.83 -10.56 8.61
C PRO A 164 -8.27 -9.44 9.50
N PRO A 165 -8.19 -8.20 8.99
CA PRO A 165 -7.83 -7.06 9.79
C PRO A 165 -8.95 -6.71 10.77
N ASP A 166 -8.62 -6.02 11.83
CA ASP A 166 -9.57 -5.45 12.79
C ASP A 166 -9.65 -3.91 12.72
N GLU A 167 -10.55 -3.33 13.51
CA GLU A 167 -10.75 -1.89 13.60
C GLU A 167 -9.49 -1.15 14.09
N ILE A 168 -8.68 -1.76 14.96
CA ILE A 168 -7.44 -1.16 15.48
C ILE A 168 -6.42 -1.05 14.34
N GLU A 169 -6.30 -2.07 13.50
CA GLU A 169 -5.46 -2.05 12.31
C GLU A 169 -5.92 -0.98 11.30
N ALA A 170 -7.23 -0.87 11.06
CA ALA A 170 -7.78 0.16 10.19
C ALA A 170 -7.47 1.58 10.72
N GLY A 171 -7.75 1.87 11.99
CA GLY A 171 -7.50 3.18 12.60
C GLY A 171 -6.01 3.49 12.85
N GLY A 172 -5.18 2.45 13.00
CA GLY A 172 -3.73 2.56 13.19
C GLY A 172 -2.93 2.70 11.89
N SER A 173 -3.57 2.48 10.73
CA SER A 173 -2.92 2.53 9.42
C SER A 173 -2.54 3.96 9.02
N LEU A 174 -1.24 4.19 8.86
CA LEU A 174 -0.74 5.47 8.37
C LEU A 174 -1.20 5.74 6.94
N ALA A 175 -1.17 4.72 6.08
CA ALA A 175 -1.61 4.83 4.70
C ALA A 175 -3.07 5.29 4.57
N LEU A 176 -4.00 4.63 5.28
CA LEU A 176 -5.42 4.96 5.22
C LEU A 176 -5.71 6.38 5.74
N ALA A 177 -5.08 6.78 6.84
CA ALA A 177 -5.24 8.13 7.38
C ALA A 177 -4.76 9.20 6.39
N ILE A 178 -3.61 8.99 5.75
CA ILE A 178 -3.11 9.90 4.70
C ILE A 178 -4.01 9.89 3.48
N TYR A 179 -4.59 8.74 3.11
CA TYR A 179 -5.55 8.65 2.02
C TYR A 179 -6.84 9.42 2.31
N ALA A 180 -7.37 9.34 3.54
CA ALA A 180 -8.55 10.11 3.93
C ALA A 180 -8.28 11.63 3.85
N ILE A 181 -7.16 12.10 4.40
CA ILE A 181 -6.75 13.51 4.32
C ILE A 181 -6.55 13.93 2.86
N GLY A 182 -5.89 13.10 2.07
CA GLY A 182 -5.60 13.39 0.66
C GLY A 182 -6.87 13.42 -0.20
N ALA A 183 -7.80 12.49 0.02
CA ALA A 183 -9.09 12.45 -0.65
C ALA A 183 -9.93 13.68 -0.30
N GLU A 184 -9.98 14.06 0.99
CA GLU A 184 -10.72 15.24 1.43
C GLU A 184 -10.27 16.51 0.70
N ARG A 185 -8.95 16.70 0.54
CA ARG A 185 -8.38 17.84 -0.19
C ARG A 185 -8.58 17.74 -1.70
N THR A 186 -8.33 16.56 -2.27
CA THR A 186 -8.38 16.34 -3.72
C THR A 186 -9.81 16.45 -4.26
N LEU A 187 -10.79 15.98 -3.49
CA LEU A 187 -12.19 15.91 -3.89
C LEU A 187 -13.07 16.98 -3.21
N ARG A 188 -12.49 17.81 -2.32
CA ARG A 188 -13.16 18.90 -1.60
C ARG A 188 -14.44 18.44 -0.87
N LYS A 189 -14.38 17.27 -0.24
CA LYS A 189 -15.50 16.66 0.49
C LYS A 189 -14.97 15.90 1.70
N LYS A 190 -15.67 15.98 2.84
CA LYS A 190 -15.20 15.37 4.09
C LYS A 190 -14.90 13.88 3.90
N CYS A 191 -13.79 13.42 4.48
CA CYS A 191 -13.41 12.01 4.47
C CYS A 191 -12.88 11.61 5.84
N ARG A 192 -13.63 10.76 6.54
CA ARG A 192 -13.32 10.37 7.93
C ARG A 192 -13.36 8.87 8.15
N THR A 193 -14.12 8.15 7.33
CA THR A 193 -14.23 6.70 7.45
C THR A 193 -13.23 6.03 6.52
N VAL A 194 -12.53 5.03 7.05
CA VAL A 194 -11.62 4.16 6.32
C VAL A 194 -12.01 2.71 6.55
N GLU A 195 -11.90 1.89 5.51
CA GLU A 195 -12.34 0.50 5.52
C GLU A 195 -11.26 -0.41 4.94
N LEU A 196 -11.03 -1.53 5.62
CA LEU A 196 -10.26 -2.65 5.11
C LEU A 196 -11.22 -3.78 4.78
N HIS A 197 -11.36 -4.09 3.50
CA HIS A 197 -12.21 -5.16 3.01
C HIS A 197 -11.37 -6.42 2.83
N HIS A 198 -11.62 -7.45 3.63
CA HIS A 198 -10.88 -8.70 3.57
C HIS A 198 -11.61 -9.71 2.70
N LEU A 199 -11.12 -9.87 1.48
CA LEU A 199 -11.74 -10.70 0.44
C LEU A 199 -11.85 -12.18 0.85
N PRO A 200 -10.84 -12.82 1.48
CA PRO A 200 -10.92 -14.23 1.83
C PRO A 200 -12.01 -14.59 2.85
N SER A 201 -12.31 -13.70 3.79
CA SER A 201 -13.33 -13.94 4.83
C SER A 201 -14.60 -13.12 4.65
N ASP A 202 -14.69 -12.31 3.60
CA ASP A 202 -15.80 -11.39 3.32
C ASP A 202 -16.16 -10.50 4.52
N THR A 203 -15.14 -10.02 5.25
CA THR A 203 -15.30 -9.14 6.43
C THR A 203 -14.77 -7.74 6.15
N LYS A 204 -15.30 -6.76 6.87
CA LYS A 204 -14.90 -5.35 6.74
C LYS A 204 -14.49 -4.82 8.11
N ALA A 205 -13.26 -4.34 8.23
CA ALA A 205 -12.86 -3.55 9.37
C ALA A 205 -13.08 -2.07 9.04
N VAL A 206 -13.84 -1.37 9.88
CA VAL A 206 -14.26 0.01 9.65
C VAL A 206 -13.76 0.86 10.81
N TYR A 207 -13.12 1.99 10.51
CA TYR A 207 -12.74 2.97 11.52
C TYR A 207 -13.12 4.38 11.08
N ARG A 208 -13.63 5.19 12.00
CA ARG A 208 -13.95 6.61 11.77
C ARG A 208 -12.98 7.50 12.54
N HIS A 209 -12.17 8.24 11.79
CA HIS A 209 -11.27 9.24 12.35
C HIS A 209 -11.99 10.51 12.79
N ASP A 210 -11.59 11.06 13.92
CA ASP A 210 -11.77 12.45 14.28
C ASP A 210 -10.59 13.34 13.78
N GLU A 211 -10.69 14.65 13.96
CA GLU A 211 -9.60 15.57 13.59
C GLU A 211 -8.30 15.30 14.37
N ALA A 212 -8.42 14.97 15.66
CA ALA A 212 -7.26 14.73 16.51
C ALA A 212 -6.47 13.48 16.08
N SER A 213 -7.14 12.39 15.70
CA SER A 213 -6.50 11.17 15.22
C SER A 213 -5.83 11.35 13.86
N LEU A 214 -6.44 12.09 12.93
CA LEU A 214 -5.78 12.46 11.67
C LEU A 214 -4.55 13.33 11.92
N ALA A 215 -4.63 14.31 12.83
CA ALA A 215 -3.49 15.14 13.19
C ALA A 215 -2.33 14.32 13.79
N ARG A 216 -2.63 13.31 14.63
CA ARG A 216 -1.61 12.39 15.16
C ARG A 216 -0.91 11.58 14.06
N HIS A 217 -1.64 11.13 13.05
CA HIS A 217 -1.05 10.43 11.90
C HIS A 217 -0.14 11.33 11.06
N VAL A 218 -0.53 12.59 10.85
CA VAL A 218 0.30 13.60 10.18
C VAL A 218 1.61 13.81 10.95
N GLN A 219 1.53 14.07 12.27
CA GLN A 219 2.73 14.25 13.11
C GLN A 219 3.62 13.00 13.12
N ARG A 220 3.01 11.81 13.13
CA ARG A 220 3.75 10.54 13.00
C ARG A 220 4.49 10.46 11.67
N ALA A 221 3.85 10.79 10.55
CA ALA A 221 4.50 10.81 9.24
C ALA A 221 5.68 11.79 9.19
N GLU A 222 5.51 13.00 9.71
CA GLU A 222 6.55 14.03 9.76
C GLU A 222 7.78 13.59 10.56
N ARG A 223 7.56 12.98 11.72
CA ARG A 223 8.65 12.43 12.54
C ARG A 223 9.43 11.33 11.80
N ILE A 224 8.72 10.37 11.20
CA ILE A 224 9.35 9.27 10.44
C ILE A 224 10.19 9.84 9.29
N ALA A 225 9.64 10.80 8.55
CA ALA A 225 10.34 11.43 7.46
C ALA A 225 11.58 12.22 7.94
N ALA A 226 11.48 12.93 9.05
CA ALA A 226 12.62 13.64 9.65
C ALA A 226 13.75 12.68 10.05
N GLU A 227 13.41 11.54 10.66
CA GLU A 227 14.38 10.48 10.97
C GLU A 227 15.04 9.93 9.71
N ALA A 228 14.25 9.59 8.68
CA ALA A 228 14.75 9.06 7.42
C ALA A 228 15.67 10.06 6.68
N LEU A 229 15.33 11.35 6.72
CA LEU A 229 16.14 12.44 6.15
C LEU A 229 17.45 12.61 6.92
N ALA A 230 17.40 12.65 8.25
CA ALA A 230 18.60 12.77 9.08
C ALA A 230 19.57 11.60 8.85
N ALA A 231 19.05 10.38 8.77
CA ALA A 231 19.81 9.19 8.42
C ALA A 231 20.43 9.26 7.01
N THR A 232 19.68 9.80 6.05
CA THR A 232 20.17 10.04 4.68
C THR A 232 21.32 11.04 4.65
N SER A 233 21.18 12.17 5.36
CA SER A 233 22.25 13.18 5.47
C SER A 233 23.50 12.65 6.17
N GLN A 234 23.34 11.76 7.16
CA GLN A 234 24.45 11.17 7.90
C GLN A 234 25.04 9.92 7.23
N GLY A 235 24.37 9.36 6.22
CA GLY A 235 24.74 8.08 5.60
C GLY A 235 24.61 6.87 6.55
N ARG A 236 23.80 6.97 7.61
CA ARG A 236 23.67 5.95 8.66
C ARG A 236 22.30 5.29 8.63
N PHE A 237 22.29 4.02 8.24
CA PHE A 237 21.07 3.22 8.10
C PHE A 237 21.20 1.93 8.89
N THR A 238 20.93 1.99 10.19
CA THR A 238 21.05 0.84 11.09
C THR A 238 19.98 -0.20 10.77
N ALA A 239 20.39 -1.45 10.54
CA ALA A 239 19.45 -2.54 10.33
C ALA A 239 18.67 -2.86 11.61
N THR A 240 17.41 -3.24 11.45
CA THR A 240 16.52 -3.70 12.53
C THR A 240 16.07 -5.13 12.24
N PRO A 241 16.94 -6.13 12.45
CA PRO A 241 16.61 -7.53 12.16
C PRO A 241 15.41 -8.04 12.97
N GLY A 242 14.68 -9.00 12.41
CA GLY A 242 13.50 -9.57 13.04
C GLY A 242 12.70 -10.48 12.11
N ALA A 243 11.45 -10.80 12.48
CA ALA A 243 10.61 -11.72 11.71
C ALA A 243 10.47 -11.38 10.22
N LEU A 244 10.49 -10.10 9.87
CA LEU A 244 10.38 -9.61 8.50
C LEU A 244 11.64 -9.86 7.65
N CYS A 245 12.80 -10.18 8.24
CA CYS A 245 14.02 -10.47 7.47
C CYS A 245 13.83 -11.63 6.51
N GLY A 246 13.11 -12.69 6.89
CA GLY A 246 12.83 -13.80 5.99
C GLY A 246 12.00 -13.40 4.77
N TYR A 247 11.17 -12.36 4.88
CA TYR A 247 10.32 -11.85 3.78
C TYR A 247 10.86 -10.58 3.13
N CYS A 248 12.07 -10.15 3.50
CA CYS A 248 12.67 -8.94 2.94
C CYS A 248 13.22 -9.22 1.53
N ASP A 249 12.86 -8.39 0.56
CA ASP A 249 13.37 -8.48 -0.82
C ASP A 249 14.91 -8.47 -0.90
N TYR A 250 15.60 -7.93 0.10
CA TYR A 250 17.07 -7.84 0.14
C TYR A 250 17.73 -8.88 1.05
N ALA A 251 16.97 -9.82 1.62
CA ALA A 251 17.48 -10.79 2.59
C ALA A 251 18.69 -11.57 2.06
N ARG A 252 18.71 -11.90 0.77
CA ARG A 252 19.80 -12.63 0.11
C ARG A 252 21.14 -11.87 0.04
N ILE A 253 21.12 -10.55 0.17
CA ILE A 253 22.32 -9.70 0.10
C ILE A 253 22.56 -8.91 1.40
N CYS A 254 21.61 -8.91 2.32
CA CYS A 254 21.69 -8.15 3.55
C CYS A 254 22.51 -8.92 4.58
N THR A 255 23.70 -8.41 4.89
CA THR A 255 24.61 -8.99 5.90
C THR A 255 24.05 -9.02 7.33
N ASP A 256 23.01 -8.22 7.60
CA ASP A 256 22.38 -8.13 8.93
C ASP A 256 21.07 -8.92 9.01
N ALA A 257 20.68 -9.66 7.96
CA ALA A 257 19.50 -10.50 8.02
C ALA A 257 19.69 -11.61 9.08
N ASP A 258 18.73 -11.77 9.98
CA ASP A 258 18.77 -12.75 11.08
C ASP A 258 18.00 -14.04 10.76
N ARG A 259 17.54 -14.20 9.52
CA ARG A 259 16.72 -15.32 9.04
C ARG A 259 17.07 -15.66 7.60
N GLU A 260 16.92 -16.94 7.26
CA GLU A 260 17.01 -17.39 5.89
C GLU A 260 15.93 -16.74 5.00
N PRO A 261 16.27 -16.30 3.79
CA PRO A 261 15.31 -15.75 2.84
C PRO A 261 14.24 -16.79 2.50
N ALA A 262 12.98 -16.44 2.76
CA ALA A 262 11.83 -17.25 2.40
C ALA A 262 11.70 -17.38 0.88
N GLN A 263 11.07 -18.47 0.44
CA GLN A 263 10.74 -18.64 -0.96
C GLN A 263 9.59 -17.71 -1.36
N PRO A 264 9.51 -17.24 -2.62
CA PRO A 264 8.47 -16.31 -3.08
C PRO A 264 7.02 -16.76 -2.83
N TRP A 265 6.80 -18.07 -2.69
CA TRP A 265 5.50 -18.68 -2.41
C TRP A 265 5.26 -18.96 -0.91
N ALA A 266 6.20 -18.70 -0.01
CA ALA A 266 6.09 -19.05 1.42
C ALA A 266 4.94 -18.33 2.15
N GLY A 267 4.49 -17.19 1.61
CA GLY A 267 3.31 -16.46 2.11
C GLY A 267 1.97 -17.09 1.71
N LEU A 268 1.98 -18.12 0.87
CA LEU A 268 0.81 -18.85 0.42
C LEU A 268 0.76 -20.19 1.16
N ASP A 269 -0.40 -20.56 1.71
CA ASP A 269 -0.59 -21.87 2.34
C ASP A 269 -0.30 -23.01 1.35
N GLU A 270 0.54 -23.95 1.77
CA GLU A 270 0.81 -25.20 1.05
C GLU A 270 -0.29 -26.23 1.30
N ASN A 271 -0.92 -26.21 2.49
CA ASN A 271 -1.95 -27.15 2.94
C ASN A 271 -3.17 -26.41 3.53
N SER A 272 -4.24 -26.30 2.75
CA SER A 272 -5.61 -26.10 3.24
C SER A 272 -6.56 -26.74 2.23
#